data_AF-A0A7C8Z2W0-F1
#
_entry.id   AF-A0A7C8Z2W0-F1
#
_cell.length_a   1.000
_cell.length_b   1.000
_cell.length_c   1.000
_cell.angle_alpha   90.00
_cell.angle_beta   90.00
_cell.angle_gamma   90.00
#
_symmetry.space_group_name_H-M   'P 1'
#
loop_
_entity.id
_entity.type
_entity.pdbx_description
1 polymer ?
#
loop_
_entity_poly.entity_id
_entity_poly.type
_entity_poly.pdbx_seq_one_letter_code
_entity_poly.pdbx_strand_id
1 'polypeptide(L)'
;YISDAGILAVTYGLFRLAAAKGLAWVLCVYGGPLLVVNAHLVLITFLQHTHPSLPHYESSEWDWLRGALATVDRDYGILNKVFHNITDTHVAHHLFSTMPHYHAMEATKAIKPILGEYYQFDGTSIFKAMWREAKECIYVEADEDDQNRGVLWYKNKL
;
A
#
# COMPACT_ATOMS: atom_id res chain seq x y z
N TYR A 1 22.24 -15.97 -7.13
CA TYR A 1 22.56 -17.37 -6.75
C TYR A 1 21.70 -17.92 -5.62
N ILE A 2 21.72 -17.37 -4.40
CA ILE A 2 20.89 -17.90 -3.28
C ILE A 2 19.40 -17.78 -3.59
N SER A 3 18.96 -16.63 -4.11
CA SER A 3 17.57 -16.44 -4.53
C SER A 3 17.16 -17.40 -5.65
N ASP A 4 18.04 -17.63 -6.64
CA ASP A 4 17.78 -18.56 -7.74
C ASP A 4 17.62 -20.00 -7.23
N ALA A 5 18.50 -20.42 -6.32
CA ALA A 5 18.41 -21.73 -5.68
C ALA A 5 17.10 -21.87 -4.88
N GLY A 6 16.67 -20.82 -4.18
CA GLY A 6 15.38 -20.79 -3.48
C GLY A 6 14.19 -20.94 -4.42
N ILE A 7 14.18 -20.21 -5.53
CA ILE A 7 13.13 -20.32 -6.56
C ILE A 7 13.09 -21.73 -7.14
N LEU A 8 14.25 -22.31 -7.49
CA LEU A 8 14.34 -23.68 -8.00
C LEU A 8 13.83 -24.70 -6.97
N ALA A 9 14.19 -24.55 -5.70
CA ALA A 9 13.76 -25.44 -4.63
C ALA A 9 12.24 -25.40 -4.42
N VAL A 10 11.62 -24.21 -4.36
CA VAL A 10 10.17 -24.05 -4.21
C VAL A 10 9.44 -24.60 -5.44
N THR A 11 9.93 -24.28 -6.65
CA THR A 11 9.35 -24.78 -7.90
C THR A 11 9.39 -26.30 -7.96
N TYR A 12 10.51 -26.91 -7.57
CA TYR A 12 10.65 -28.35 -7.50
C TYR A 12 9.71 -28.97 -6.45
N GLY A 13 9.59 -28.36 -5.26
CA GLY A 13 8.67 -28.78 -4.22
C GLY A 13 7.21 -28.77 -4.70
N LEU A 14 6.78 -27.70 -5.37
CA LEU A 14 5.44 -27.59 -5.96
C LEU A 14 5.22 -28.62 -7.07
N PHE A 15 6.23 -28.86 -7.91
CA PHE A 15 6.19 -29.93 -8.93
C PHE A 15 5.97 -31.31 -8.29
N ARG A 16 6.71 -31.64 -7.22
CA ARG A 16 6.55 -32.90 -6.48
C ARG A 16 5.19 -33.03 -5.83
N LEU A 17 4.65 -31.94 -5.27
CA LEU A 17 3.28 -31.92 -4.71
C LEU A 17 2.23 -32.11 -5.80
N ALA A 18 2.38 -31.45 -6.95
CA ALA A 18 1.48 -31.62 -8.09
C ALA A 18 1.51 -33.05 -8.63
N ALA A 19 2.68 -33.67 -8.72
CA ALA A 19 2.82 -35.07 -9.13
C ALA A 19 2.16 -36.04 -8.13
N ALA A 20 2.20 -35.76 -6.83
CA ALA A 20 1.67 -36.64 -5.79
C ALA A 20 0.17 -36.44 -5.48
N LYS A 21 -0.35 -35.21 -5.62
CA LYS A 21 -1.71 -34.82 -5.20
C LYS A 21 -2.57 -34.26 -6.34
N GLY A 22 -1.99 -34.06 -7.52
CA GLY A 22 -2.64 -33.42 -8.66
C GLY A 22 -2.50 -31.90 -8.66
N LEU A 23 -2.51 -31.31 -9.87
CA LEU A 23 -2.38 -29.87 -10.06
C LEU A 23 -3.52 -29.08 -9.39
N ALA A 24 -4.76 -29.56 -9.52
CA ALA A 24 -5.93 -28.90 -8.93
C ALA A 24 -5.80 -28.77 -7.41
N TRP A 25 -5.27 -29.79 -6.73
CA TRP A 25 -5.03 -29.74 -5.28
C TRP A 25 -4.03 -28.65 -4.90
N VAL A 26 -2.90 -28.55 -5.63
CA VAL A 26 -1.89 -27.51 -5.41
C VAL A 26 -2.45 -26.12 -5.67
N LEU A 27 -3.24 -25.95 -6.74
CA LEU A 27 -3.89 -24.67 -7.02
C LEU A 27 -4.88 -24.28 -5.92
N CYS A 28 -5.67 -25.20 -5.39
CA CYS A 28 -6.64 -24.89 -4.34
C CYS A 28 -5.98 -24.57 -2.99
N VAL A 29 -4.92 -25.30 -2.61
CA VAL A 29 -4.30 -25.18 -1.28
C VAL A 29 -3.18 -24.15 -1.23
N TYR A 30 -2.50 -23.90 -2.36
CA TYR A 30 -1.38 -22.98 -2.43
C TYR A 30 -1.65 -21.82 -3.40
N GLY A 31 -1.99 -22.12 -4.67
CA GLY A 31 -2.13 -21.11 -5.71
C GLY A 31 -3.21 -20.05 -5.42
N GLY A 32 -4.42 -20.49 -5.08
CA GLY A 32 -5.56 -19.63 -4.75
C GLY A 32 -5.28 -18.74 -3.54
N PRO A 33 -4.90 -19.31 -2.38
CA PRO A 33 -4.52 -18.51 -1.21
C PRO A 33 -3.39 -17.52 -1.50
N LEU A 34 -2.37 -17.92 -2.25
CA LEU A 34 -1.27 -17.05 -2.65
C LEU A 34 -1.77 -15.87 -3.48
N LEU A 35 -2.63 -16.11 -4.49
CA LEU A 35 -3.22 -15.05 -5.32
C LEU A 35 -4.09 -14.10 -4.49
N VAL A 36 -4.90 -14.63 -3.57
CA VAL A 36 -5.75 -13.81 -2.69
C VAL A 36 -4.89 -12.92 -1.80
N VAL A 37 -3.85 -13.45 -1.15
CA VAL A 37 -2.96 -12.65 -0.29
C VAL A 37 -2.24 -11.57 -1.12
N ASN A 38 -1.71 -11.91 -2.29
CA ASN A 38 -1.01 -10.94 -3.14
C ASN A 38 -1.97 -9.88 -3.70
N ALA A 39 -3.21 -10.23 -4.06
CA ALA A 39 -4.20 -9.26 -4.50
C ALA A 39 -4.49 -8.22 -3.41
N HIS A 40 -4.59 -8.64 -2.15
CA HIS A 40 -4.78 -7.70 -1.03
C HIS A 40 -3.53 -6.87 -0.76
N LEU A 41 -2.33 -7.46 -0.83
CA LEU A 41 -1.07 -6.72 -0.67
C LEU A 41 -0.96 -5.61 -1.73
N VAL A 42 -1.18 -5.96 -3.00
CA VAL A 42 -1.17 -5.00 -4.11
C VAL A 42 -2.23 -3.93 -3.90
N LEU A 43 -3.46 -4.32 -3.55
CA LEU A 43 -4.56 -3.38 -3.31
C LEU A 43 -4.22 -2.36 -2.22
N ILE A 44 -3.70 -2.81 -1.08
CA ILE A 44 -3.30 -1.93 0.03
C ILE A 44 -2.16 -1.03 -0.42
N THR A 45 -1.10 -1.58 -1.04
CA THR A 45 0.02 -0.74 -1.50
C THR A 45 -0.43 0.31 -2.52
N PHE A 46 -1.33 -0.05 -3.44
CA PHE A 46 -1.87 0.87 -4.43
C PHE A 46 -2.71 1.97 -3.79
N LEU A 47 -3.74 1.62 -3.02
CA LEU A 47 -4.66 2.62 -2.49
C LEU A 47 -4.02 3.51 -1.41
N GLN A 48 -3.14 2.97 -0.58
CA GLN A 48 -2.54 3.75 0.49
C GLN A 48 -1.43 4.70 -0.02
N HIS A 49 -0.88 4.46 -1.22
CA HIS A 49 0.21 5.26 -1.79
C HIS A 49 -0.13 5.96 -3.11
N THR A 50 -1.31 5.73 -3.67
CA THR A 50 -1.80 6.39 -4.88
C THR A 50 -3.08 7.13 -4.55
N HIS A 51 -3.02 8.46 -4.54
CA HIS A 51 -4.16 9.33 -4.32
C HIS A 51 -3.84 10.77 -4.80
N PRO A 52 -4.77 11.53 -5.41
CA PRO A 52 -4.51 12.88 -5.92
C PRO A 52 -3.99 13.89 -4.88
N SER A 53 -4.33 13.69 -3.60
CA SER A 53 -3.85 14.56 -2.50
C SER A 53 -2.50 14.15 -1.93
N LEU A 54 -1.86 13.09 -2.44
CA LEU A 54 -0.54 12.67 -1.96
C LEU A 54 0.56 13.33 -2.80
N PRO A 55 1.48 14.08 -2.16
CA PRO A 55 2.61 14.68 -2.83
C PRO A 55 3.65 13.62 -3.18
N HIS A 56 4.35 13.85 -4.28
CA HIS A 56 5.59 13.17 -4.63
C HIS A 56 6.72 14.18 -4.54
N TYR A 57 7.91 13.73 -4.14
CA TYR A 57 9.02 14.64 -3.86
C TYR A 57 10.24 14.29 -4.70
N GLU A 58 10.81 15.30 -5.34
CA GLU A 58 12.17 15.24 -5.85
C GLU A 58 13.18 15.18 -4.71
N SER A 59 14.41 14.75 -5.00
CA SER A 59 15.48 14.64 -4.00
C SER A 59 15.81 15.95 -3.29
N SER A 60 15.48 17.11 -3.86
CA SER A 60 15.65 18.43 -3.25
C SER A 60 14.66 18.71 -2.11
N GLU A 61 13.46 18.14 -2.20
CA GLU A 61 12.35 18.39 -1.27
C GLU A 61 12.07 17.20 -0.35
N TRP A 62 12.64 16.03 -0.65
CA TRP A 62 12.41 14.81 0.12
C TRP A 62 13.20 14.82 1.43
N ASP A 63 12.50 14.49 2.51
CA ASP A 63 13.09 14.02 3.77
C ASP A 63 12.29 12.82 4.29
N TRP A 64 12.79 12.20 5.36
CA TRP A 64 12.14 11.02 5.94
C TRP A 64 10.69 11.28 6.36
N LEU A 65 10.39 12.44 6.95
CA LEU A 65 9.07 12.73 7.49
C LEU A 65 8.07 12.99 6.35
N ARG A 66 8.46 13.79 5.36
CA ARG A 66 7.67 14.03 4.14
C ARG A 66 7.40 12.73 3.40
N GLY A 67 8.42 11.88 3.25
CA GLY A 67 8.27 10.55 2.66
C GLY A 67 7.32 9.64 3.45
N ALA A 68 7.42 9.61 4.78
CA ALA A 68 6.57 8.80 5.64
C ALA A 68 5.10 9.27 5.66
N LEU A 69 4.86 10.57 5.45
CA LEU A 69 3.52 11.16 5.36
C LEU A 69 2.91 11.12 3.96
N ALA A 70 3.65 10.66 2.94
CA ALA A 70 3.15 10.45 1.57
C ALA A 70 2.29 9.18 1.47
N THR A 71 1.28 9.09 2.34
CA THR A 71 0.38 7.96 2.43
C THR A 71 -0.97 8.34 3.04
N VAL A 72 -2.01 7.54 2.79
CA VAL A 72 -3.39 7.83 3.21
C VAL A 72 -4.01 6.64 3.95
N ASP A 73 -4.60 6.90 5.11
CA ASP A 73 -5.40 5.89 5.82
C ASP A 73 -6.77 5.74 5.17
N ARG A 74 -7.29 4.51 5.12
CA ARG A 74 -8.57 4.19 4.50
C ARG A 74 -9.38 3.21 5.33
N ASP A 75 -10.70 3.40 5.31
CA ASP A 75 -11.63 2.49 5.98
C ASP A 75 -12.19 1.44 5.01
N TYR A 76 -11.78 0.19 5.19
CA TYR A 76 -12.27 -0.97 4.44
C TYR A 76 -13.37 -1.73 5.24
N GLY A 77 -13.87 -1.15 6.32
CA GLY A 77 -14.91 -1.74 7.17
C GLY A 77 -14.39 -2.96 7.93
N ILE A 78 -15.07 -4.10 7.80
CA ILE A 78 -14.69 -5.32 8.52
C ILE A 78 -13.28 -5.80 8.15
N LEU A 79 -12.82 -5.47 6.94
CA LEU A 79 -11.51 -5.85 6.45
C LEU A 79 -10.38 -5.16 7.21
N ASN A 80 -10.61 -4.01 7.87
CA ASN A 80 -9.60 -3.39 8.72
C ASN A 80 -9.14 -4.40 9.79
N LYS A 81 -10.09 -5.04 10.48
CA LYS A 81 -9.76 -6.05 11.50
C LYS A 81 -9.10 -7.30 10.93
N VAL A 82 -9.54 -7.75 9.75
CA VAL A 82 -8.95 -8.91 9.05
C VAL A 82 -7.49 -8.64 8.69
N PHE A 83 -7.17 -7.41 8.30
CA PHE A 83 -5.80 -6.97 7.98
C PHE A 83 -5.10 -6.27 9.15
N HIS A 84 -5.52 -6.54 10.38
CA HIS A 84 -4.87 -6.03 11.60
C HIS A 84 -4.74 -4.50 11.66
N ASN A 85 -5.73 -3.79 11.10
CA ASN A 85 -5.84 -2.34 10.98
C ASN A 85 -4.75 -1.70 10.13
N ILE A 86 -4.02 -2.46 9.31
CA ILE A 86 -3.02 -1.86 8.41
C ILE A 86 -3.63 -0.84 7.44
N THR A 87 -4.91 -0.97 7.13
CA THR A 87 -5.61 -0.08 6.18
C THR A 87 -5.93 1.29 6.77
N ASP A 88 -6.24 1.35 8.06
CA ASP A 88 -6.68 2.54 8.81
C ASP A 88 -5.68 3.00 9.89
N THR A 89 -4.47 2.43 9.89
CA THR A 89 -3.30 2.87 10.68
C THR A 89 -2.02 2.90 9.85
N HIS A 90 -2.13 3.00 8.53
CA HIS A 90 -1.01 2.93 7.62
C HIS A 90 -0.06 4.14 7.78
N VAL A 91 -0.60 5.34 8.01
CA VAL A 91 0.22 6.53 8.34
C VAL A 91 1.08 6.27 9.58
N ALA A 92 0.49 5.71 10.64
CA ALA A 92 1.23 5.34 11.85
C ALA A 92 2.27 4.25 11.57
N HIS A 93 1.95 3.28 10.71
CA HIS A 93 2.89 2.27 10.26
C HIS A 93 4.09 2.87 9.51
N HIS A 94 3.91 3.91 8.69
CA HIS A 94 5.04 4.56 8.02
C HIS A 94 5.93 5.36 8.98
N LEU A 95 5.31 6.09 9.91
CA LEU A 95 6.06 6.83 10.94
C LEU A 95 6.79 5.91 11.91
N PHE A 96 6.24 4.73 12.18
CA PHE A 96 6.77 3.77 13.14
C PHE A 96 6.74 2.34 12.57
N SER A 97 7.53 2.09 11.53
CA SER A 97 7.50 0.81 10.78
C SER A 97 7.90 -0.43 11.59
N THR A 98 8.59 -0.23 12.71
CA THR A 98 8.93 -1.29 13.67
C THR A 98 7.87 -1.51 14.75
N MET A 99 6.87 -0.63 14.83
CA MET A 99 5.78 -0.75 15.78
C MET A 99 4.87 -1.93 15.40
N PRO A 100 4.53 -2.80 16.35
CA PRO A 100 3.61 -3.89 16.11
C PRO A 100 2.16 -3.40 16.02
N HIS A 101 1.35 -4.10 15.22
CA HIS A 101 -0.01 -3.69 14.87
C HIS A 101 -0.97 -3.53 16.07
N TYR A 102 -0.70 -4.17 17.21
CA TYR A 102 -1.61 -4.19 18.35
C TYR A 102 -1.75 -2.83 19.07
N HIS A 103 -0.78 -1.91 18.94
CA HIS A 103 -0.90 -0.53 19.40
C HIS A 103 -1.09 0.50 18.28
N ALA A 104 -1.17 0.06 17.02
CA ALA A 104 -1.22 0.98 15.88
C ALA A 104 -2.45 1.91 15.92
N MET A 105 -3.61 1.41 16.36
CA MET A 105 -4.82 2.22 16.54
C MET A 105 -4.69 3.27 17.65
N GLU A 106 -3.96 2.96 18.72
CA GLU A 106 -3.68 3.89 19.81
C GLU A 106 -2.75 5.00 19.34
N ALA A 107 -1.66 4.61 18.66
CA ALA A 107 -0.73 5.54 18.04
C ALA A 107 -1.42 6.46 17.02
N THR A 108 -2.25 5.90 16.12
CA THR A 108 -3.03 6.69 15.15
C THR A 108 -3.89 7.76 15.83
N LYS A 109 -4.58 7.42 16.93
CA LYS A 109 -5.38 8.39 17.69
C LYS A 109 -4.54 9.50 18.30
N ALA A 110 -3.34 9.17 18.77
CA ALA A 110 -2.41 10.14 19.37
C ALA A 110 -1.76 11.06 18.33
N ILE A 111 -1.38 10.55 17.15
CA ILE A 111 -0.70 11.34 16.11
C ILE A 111 -1.64 12.21 15.29
N LYS A 112 -2.90 11.79 15.08
CA LYS A 112 -3.91 12.54 14.31
C LYS A 112 -3.99 14.03 14.70
N PRO A 113 -4.18 14.40 15.98
CA PRO A 113 -4.25 15.82 16.38
C PRO A 113 -2.91 16.56 16.25
N ILE A 114 -1.78 15.85 16.27
CA ILE A 114 -0.44 16.44 16.12
C ILE A 114 -0.14 16.75 14.66
N LEU A 115 -0.47 15.81 13.77
CA LEU A 115 -0.26 15.95 12.33
C LEU A 115 -1.25 16.94 11.70
N GLY A 116 -2.46 17.08 12.25
CA GLY A 116 -3.45 18.04 11.77
C GLY A 116 -3.73 17.88 10.28
N GLU A 117 -3.49 18.94 9.52
CA GLU A 117 -3.71 18.98 8.06
C GLU A 117 -2.79 18.03 7.28
N TYR A 118 -1.67 17.60 7.86
CA TYR A 118 -0.75 16.64 7.24
C TYR A 118 -1.23 15.18 7.34
N TYR A 119 -2.22 14.88 8.18
CA TYR A 119 -2.79 13.53 8.26
C TYR A 119 -3.84 13.33 7.16
N GLN A 120 -3.61 12.36 6.28
CA GLN A 120 -4.50 12.04 5.17
C GLN A 120 -5.40 10.85 5.51
N PHE A 121 -6.71 11.01 5.28
CA PHE A 121 -7.69 9.93 5.37
C PHE A 121 -8.69 10.01 4.23
N ASP A 122 -9.00 8.85 3.64
CA ASP A 122 -10.03 8.72 2.61
C ASP A 122 -11.02 7.60 2.96
N GLY A 123 -12.26 8.00 3.24
CA GLY A 123 -13.39 7.10 3.54
C GLY A 123 -14.12 6.59 2.30
N THR A 124 -13.61 6.84 1.09
CA THR A 124 -14.22 6.35 -0.15
C THR A 124 -14.19 4.82 -0.21
N SER A 125 -15.30 4.19 -0.62
CA SER A 125 -15.37 2.74 -0.73
C SER A 125 -14.31 2.18 -1.69
N ILE A 126 -13.75 1.01 -1.36
CA ILE A 126 -12.61 0.38 -2.05
C ILE A 126 -12.74 0.47 -3.58
N PHE A 127 -13.85 0.00 -4.15
CA PHE A 127 -14.02 -0.04 -5.61
C PHE A 127 -14.08 1.36 -6.25
N LYS A 128 -14.75 2.31 -5.60
CA LYS A 128 -14.83 3.69 -6.10
C LYS A 128 -13.47 4.36 -6.03
N ALA A 129 -12.73 4.09 -4.95
CA ALA A 129 -11.41 4.64 -4.74
C ALA A 129 -10.41 4.04 -5.74
N MET A 130 -10.40 2.71 -5.94
CA MET A 130 -9.62 2.04 -7.00
C MET A 130 -9.87 2.65 -8.38
N TRP A 131 -11.14 2.84 -8.73
CA TRP A 131 -11.49 3.45 -10.01
C TRP A 131 -10.98 4.89 -10.13
N ARG A 132 -11.12 5.69 -9.07
CA ARG A 132 -10.59 7.06 -9.03
C ARG A 132 -9.08 7.05 -9.21
N GLU A 133 -8.33 6.29 -8.42
CA GLU A 133 -6.86 6.32 -8.51
C GLU A 133 -6.36 5.85 -9.87
N ALA A 134 -6.97 4.79 -10.42
CA ALA A 134 -6.61 4.30 -11.75
C ALA A 134 -6.88 5.32 -12.87
N LYS A 135 -7.81 6.26 -12.66
CA LYS A 135 -8.17 7.29 -13.64
C LYS A 135 -7.49 8.64 -13.43
N GLU A 136 -7.25 9.01 -12.18
CA GLU A 136 -6.78 10.34 -11.81
C GLU A 136 -5.27 10.38 -11.56
N CYS A 137 -4.64 9.23 -11.27
CA CYS A 137 -3.22 9.13 -10.91
C CYS A 137 -2.39 8.47 -12.03
N ILE A 138 -2.23 9.13 -13.17
CA ILE A 138 -1.55 8.56 -14.34
C ILE A 138 -0.06 8.88 -14.34
N TYR A 139 0.30 10.13 -14.04
CA TYR A 139 1.68 10.60 -13.93
C TYR A 139 1.76 11.74 -12.91
N VAL A 140 2.97 12.14 -12.53
CA VAL A 140 3.19 13.26 -11.59
C VAL A 140 3.96 14.38 -12.27
N GLU A 141 3.56 15.62 -12.02
CA GLU A 141 4.26 16.83 -12.48
C GLU A 141 4.14 17.94 -11.43
N ALA A 142 5.01 18.94 -11.53
CA ALA A 142 4.90 20.14 -10.71
C ALA A 142 3.68 20.98 -11.17
N ASP A 143 3.03 21.66 -10.23
CA ASP A 143 1.98 22.61 -10.59
C ASP A 143 2.58 23.84 -11.30
N GLU A 144 1.86 24.38 -12.28
CA GLU A 144 2.35 25.48 -13.14
C GLU A 144 2.75 26.75 -12.37
N ASP A 145 2.17 26.96 -11.19
CA ASP A 145 2.38 28.15 -10.33
C ASP A 145 3.23 27.84 -9.09
N ASP A 146 3.82 26.63 -9.00
CA ASP A 146 4.55 26.23 -7.80
C ASP A 146 5.96 26.84 -7.75
N GLN A 147 6.18 27.69 -6.74
CA GLN A 147 7.50 28.21 -6.41
C GLN A 147 8.39 27.12 -5.79
N ASN A 148 7.82 26.03 -5.26
CA ASN A 148 8.54 24.87 -4.77
C ASN A 148 8.85 23.90 -5.91
N ARG A 149 9.98 24.15 -6.59
CA ARG A 149 10.56 23.23 -7.56
C ARG A 149 11.01 21.93 -6.87
N GLY A 150 10.11 20.96 -6.78
CA GLY A 150 10.40 19.62 -6.27
C GLY A 150 9.24 18.90 -5.59
N VAL A 151 8.07 19.53 -5.44
CA VAL A 151 6.83 18.85 -5.07
C VAL A 151 6.01 18.59 -6.34
N LEU A 152 5.61 17.33 -6.52
CA LEU A 152 4.91 16.84 -7.71
C LEU A 152 3.56 16.26 -7.31
N TRP A 153 2.56 16.43 -8.16
CA TRP A 153 1.19 16.01 -7.92
C TRP A 153 0.67 15.15 -9.07
N TYR A 154 -0.25 14.24 -8.75
CA TYR A 154 -0.87 13.40 -9.77
C TYR A 154 -1.72 14.20 -10.76
N LYS A 155 -1.62 13.80 -12.03
CA LYS A 155 -2.41 14.30 -13.16
C LYS A 155 -2.91 13.16 -14.03
N ASN A 156 -3.89 13.50 -14.87
CA ASN A 156 -4.52 12.57 -15.80
C ASN A 156 -4.73 13.10 -17.22
N LYS A 157 -4.25 14.31 -17.53
CA LYS A 157 -4.32 14.90 -18.87
C LYS A 157 -2.94 14.90 -19.49
N LEU A 158 -2.70 13.99 -20.43
CA LEU A 158 -1.48 13.96 -21.24
C LEU A 158 -1.43 15.12 -22.23
#